data_AF-A0A011VP07-F1
#
_entry.id   AF-A0A011VP07-F1
#
_cell.length_a   1.000
_cell.length_b   1.000
_cell.length_c   1.000
_cell.angle_alpha   90.00
_cell.angle_beta   90.00
_cell.angle_gamma   90.00
#
_symmetry.space_group_name_H-M   'P 1'
#
loop_
_entity.id
_entity.type
_entity.pdbx_description
1 polymer ?
#
loop_
_entity_poly.entity_id
_entity_poly.type
_entity_poly.pdbx_seq_one_letter_code
_entity_poly.pdbx_strand_id
1 'polypeptide(L)'
;MNVANLQLEGLLMAIAAINHLLVQKGVLTIEELDAALQAAEASENRSNELPPSHREAIAFPIRLLQLANRCQPETELPAFSALTRMVGQMK
;
A
#
# COMPACT_ATOMS: atom_id res chain seq x y z
N MET A 1 -1.02 18.43 6.87
CA MET A 1 -0.56 17.10 7.34
C MET A 1 -0.15 17.23 8.79
N ASN A 2 -0.59 16.33 9.68
CA ASN A 2 -0.02 16.23 11.03
C ASN A 2 1.20 15.29 11.00
N VAL A 3 1.99 15.24 12.07
CA VAL A 3 3.22 14.44 12.14
C VAL A 3 2.94 12.94 11.93
N ALA A 4 1.80 12.44 12.42
CA ALA A 4 1.39 11.05 12.21
C ALA A 4 1.22 10.71 10.72
N ASN A 5 0.66 11.62 9.91
CA ASN A 5 0.53 11.41 8.46
C ASN A 5 1.89 11.42 7.75
N LEU A 6 2.86 12.22 8.22
CA LEU A 6 4.23 12.24 7.68
C LEU A 6 5.00 10.96 8.00
N GLN A 7 4.86 10.45 9.22
CA GLN A 7 5.47 9.18 9.63
C GLN A 7 4.92 8.01 8.82
N LEU A 8 3.59 7.99 8.61
CA LEU A 8 2.94 6.98 7.77
C LEU A 8 3.41 7.08 6.31
N GLU A 9 3.49 8.29 5.76
CA GLU A 9 4.04 8.53 4.41
C GLU A 9 5.45 7.96 4.28
N GLY A 10 6.37 8.33 5.18
CA GLY A 10 7.74 7.83 5.14
C GLY A 10 7.84 6.31 5.24
N LEU A 11 7.05 5.70 6.15
CA LEU A 11 7.00 4.25 6.31
C LEU A 11 6.48 3.55 5.06
N LEU A 12 5.40 4.06 4.46
CA LEU A 12 4.81 3.47 3.26
C LEU A 12 5.73 3.57 2.06
N MET A 13 6.39 4.71 1.88
CA MET A 13 7.36 4.86 0.79
C MET A 13 8.60 3.98 0.99
N ALA A 14 9.06 3.78 2.23
CA ALA A 14 10.15 2.86 2.53
C ALA A 14 9.78 1.41 2.21
N ILE A 15 8.58 0.96 2.60
CA ILE A 15 8.09 -0.39 2.28
C ILE A 15 7.90 -0.57 0.77
N ALA A 16 7.33 0.42 0.08
CA ALA A 16 7.18 0.39 -1.37
C ALA A 16 8.54 0.24 -2.08
N ALA A 17 9.56 0.98 -1.64
CA ALA A 17 10.92 0.87 -2.17
C ALA A 17 11.53 -0.52 -1.93
N ILE A 18 11.33 -1.11 -0.76
CA ILE A 18 11.78 -2.47 -0.44
C ILE A 18 11.08 -3.50 -1.34
N ASN A 19 9.75 -3.44 -1.46
CA ASN A 19 8.98 -4.34 -2.32
C ASN A 19 9.47 -4.26 -3.76
N HIS A 20 9.62 -3.05 -4.28
CA HIS A 20 10.12 -2.80 -5.63
C HIS A 20 11.51 -3.40 -5.85
N LEU A 21 12.43 -3.23 -4.89
CA LEU A 21 13.76 -3.82 -4.94
C LEU A 21 13.70 -5.36 -4.93
N LEU A 22 12.84 -5.96 -4.10
CA LEU A 22 12.69 -7.42 -4.04
C LEU A 22 12.18 -7.99 -5.36
N VAL A 23 11.22 -7.31 -6.01
CA VAL A 23 10.70 -7.69 -7.34
C VAL A 23 11.78 -7.54 -8.40
N GLN A 24 12.51 -6.41 -8.43
CA GLN A 24 13.63 -6.21 -9.36
C GLN A 24 14.72 -7.30 -9.22
N LYS A 25 14.93 -7.81 -8.00
CA LYS A 25 15.88 -8.90 -7.73
C LYS A 25 15.31 -10.29 -8.00
N GLY A 26 14.04 -10.41 -8.38
CA GLY A 26 13.36 -11.68 -8.61
C GLY A 26 13.14 -12.51 -7.33
N VAL A 27 13.16 -11.87 -6.16
CA VAL A 27 12.96 -12.54 -4.86
C VAL A 27 11.48 -12.82 -4.61
N LEU A 28 10.62 -11.91 -5.06
CA LEU A 28 9.17 -12.03 -5.01
C LEU A 28 8.59 -11.66 -6.38
N THR A 29 7.47 -12.27 -6.75
CA THR A 29 6.67 -11.78 -7.88
C THR A 29 5.68 -10.70 -7.44
N ILE A 30 5.18 -9.91 -8.41
CA ILE A 30 4.14 -8.91 -8.13
C ILE A 30 2.87 -9.60 -7.63
N GLU A 31 2.55 -10.78 -8.16
CA GLU A 31 1.38 -11.57 -7.78
C GLU A 31 1.48 -12.09 -6.33
N GLU A 32 2.67 -12.53 -5.90
CA GLU A 32 2.91 -12.97 -4.52
C GLU A 32 2.71 -11.81 -3.53
N LEU A 33 3.24 -10.63 -3.87
CA LEU A 33 3.06 -9.42 -3.07
C LEU A 33 1.59 -8.97 -3.03
N ASP A 34 0.91 -8.91 -4.19
CA ASP A 34 -0.50 -8.52 -4.25
C ASP A 34 -1.39 -9.51 -3.47
N ALA A 35 -1.14 -10.81 -3.56
CA ALA A 35 -1.86 -11.83 -2.79
C ALA A 35 -1.65 -11.65 -1.28
N ALA A 36 -0.42 -11.40 -0.84
CA ALA A 36 -0.11 -11.15 0.57
C ALA A 36 -0.82 -9.90 1.10
N LEU A 37 -0.83 -8.81 0.33
CA LEU A 37 -1.52 -7.58 0.70
C LEU A 37 -3.04 -7.73 0.70
N GLN A 38 -3.62 -8.46 -0.27
CA GLN A 38 -5.05 -8.76 -0.27
C GLN A 38 -5.48 -9.59 0.94
N ALA A 39 -4.66 -10.57 1.35
CA ALA A 39 -4.91 -11.36 2.54
C ALA A 39 -4.91 -10.48 3.81
N ALA A 40 -3.96 -9.55 3.92
CA ALA A 40 -3.89 -8.59 5.02
C ALA A 40 -5.09 -7.64 5.06
N GLU A 41 -5.54 -7.14 3.91
CA GLU A 41 -6.75 -6.30 3.85
C GLU A 41 -8.01 -7.07 4.26
N ALA A 42 -8.12 -8.32 3.81
CA ALA A 42 -9.24 -9.19 4.12
C ALA A 42 -9.30 -9.57 5.61
N SER A 43 -8.16 -9.71 6.30
CA SER A 43 -8.16 -9.97 7.75
C SER A 43 -8.66 -8.77 8.55
N GLU A 44 -8.33 -7.55 8.13
CA GLU A 44 -8.78 -6.32 8.82
C GLU A 44 -10.27 -6.07 8.63
N ASN A 45 -10.81 -6.38 7.45
CA ASN A 45 -12.24 -6.25 7.17
C ASN A 45 -13.12 -7.19 8.00
N ARG A 46 -12.57 -8.24 8.63
CA ARG A 46 -13.33 -9.15 9.52
C ARG A 46 -13.57 -8.58 10.91
N SER A 47 -12.84 -7.54 11.30
CA SER A 47 -13.02 -6.84 12.57
C SER A 47 -14.23 -5.90 12.49
N ASN A 48 -15.44 -6.48 12.62
CA ASN A 48 -16.71 -5.74 12.59
C ASN A 48 -16.89 -4.76 13.77
N GLU A 49 -15.97 -4.77 14.74
CA GLU A 49 -16.00 -3.93 15.94
C GLU A 49 -15.63 -2.47 15.67
N LEU A 50 -14.96 -2.17 14.55
CA LEU A 50 -14.49 -0.82 14.23
C LEU A 50 -15.50 -0.04 13.36
N PRO A 51 -15.65 1.28 13.59
CA PRO A 51 -16.40 2.16 12.70
C PRO A 51 -15.87 2.11 11.25
N PRO A 52 -16.72 2.35 10.23
CA PRO A 52 -16.32 2.31 8.83
C PRO A 52 -15.10 3.19 8.50
N SER A 53 -14.98 4.38 9.12
CA SER A 53 -13.85 5.29 8.92
C SER A 53 -12.52 4.73 9.42
N HIS A 54 -12.53 3.94 10.50
CA HIS A 54 -11.32 3.32 11.05
C HIS A 54 -10.88 2.14 10.17
N ARG A 55 -11.83 1.35 9.68
CA ARG A 55 -11.53 0.29 8.70
C ARG A 55 -10.91 0.86 7.43
N GLU A 56 -11.43 1.99 6.94
CA GLU A 56 -10.85 2.70 5.79
C GLU A 56 -9.42 3.22 6.08
N ALA A 57 -9.16 3.72 7.29
CA ALA A 57 -7.82 4.15 7.68
C ALA A 57 -6.82 2.99 7.75
N ILE A 58 -7.28 1.80 8.14
CA ILE A 58 -6.46 0.57 8.17
C ILE A 58 -6.23 0.02 6.75
N ALA A 59 -7.25 0.04 5.89
CA ALA A 59 -7.14 -0.45 4.51
C ALA A 59 -6.28 0.46 3.62
N PHE A 60 -6.27 1.77 3.90
CA PHE A 60 -5.51 2.78 3.15
C PHE A 60 -4.04 2.41 2.88
N PRO A 61 -3.19 2.12 3.89
CA PRO A 61 -1.79 1.75 3.66
C PRO A 61 -1.63 0.51 2.77
N ILE A 62 -2.52 -0.47 2.90
CA ILE A 62 -2.47 -1.71 2.13
C ILE A 62 -2.79 -1.44 0.66
N ARG A 63 -3.87 -0.70 0.38
CA ARG A 63 -4.26 -0.29 -0.98
C ARG A 63 -3.19 0.56 -1.66
N LEU A 64 -2.54 1.43 -0.90
CA LEU A 64 -1.43 2.24 -1.41
C LEU A 64 -0.26 1.37 -1.86
N LEU A 65 0.13 0.37 -1.06
CA LEU A 65 1.21 -0.56 -1.43
C LEU A 65 0.84 -1.45 -2.61
N GLN A 66 -0.41 -1.90 -2.72
CA GLN A 66 -0.90 -2.61 -3.91
C GLN A 66 -0.73 -1.78 -5.18
N LEU A 67 -1.08 -0.48 -5.13
CA LEU A 67 -0.89 0.41 -6.27
C LEU A 67 0.59 0.63 -6.61
N ALA A 68 1.44 0.77 -5.60
CA ALA A 68 2.89 0.92 -5.79
C ALA A 68 3.51 -0.33 -6.45
N ASN A 69 3.06 -1.53 -6.07
CA ASN A 69 3.56 -2.79 -6.62
C ASN A 69 3.13 -3.04 -8.08
N ARG A 70 2.04 -2.42 -8.53
CA ARG A 70 1.57 -2.51 -9.92
C ARG A 70 2.37 -1.64 -10.89
N CYS A 71 3.22 -0.75 -10.39
CA CYS A 71 4.15 -0.01 -11.22
C CYS A 71 5.19 -0.98 -11.81
N GLN A 72 5.60 -0.72 -13.05
CA GLN A 72 6.59 -1.59 -13.69
C GLN A 72 7.88 -1.58 -12.87
N PRO A 73 8.54 -2.74 -12.66
CA PRO A 73 9.79 -2.82 -11.90
C PRO A 73 10.91 -1.95 -12.47
N GLU A 74 10.84 -1.60 -13.75
CA GLU A 74 11.82 -0.77 -14.46
C GLU A 74 11.54 0.74 -14.34
N THR A 75 10.38 1.11 -13.80
CA THR A 75 9.96 2.51 -13.63
C THR A 75 10.12 2.98 -12.20
N GLU A 76 10.44 4.26 -12.02
CA GLU A 76 10.48 4.87 -10.69
C GLU A 76 9.11 4.78 -10.00
N LEU A 77 9.15 4.59 -8.68
CA LEU A 77 7.95 4.59 -7.86
C LEU A 77 7.26 5.96 -7.91
N PRO A 78 5.93 6.02 -8.10
CA PRO A 78 5.18 7.26 -8.02
C PRO A 78 5.31 7.91 -6.65
N ALA A 79 5.26 9.24 -6.60
CA ALA A 79 5.25 9.98 -5.35
C ALA A 79 4.03 9.60 -4.49
N PHE A 80 4.18 9.68 -3.17
CA PHE A 80 3.10 9.39 -2.21
C PHE A 80 1.80 10.14 -2.54
N SER A 81 1.90 11.43 -2.91
CA SER A 81 0.74 12.25 -3.29
C SER A 81 0.01 11.73 -4.55
N ALA A 82 0.72 11.09 -5.48
CA ALA A 82 0.10 10.45 -6.64
C ALA A 82 -0.62 9.16 -6.24
N LEU A 83 0.04 8.31 -5.44
CA LEU A 83 -0.55 7.05 -4.96
C LEU A 83 -1.79 7.30 -4.09
N THR A 84 -1.73 8.26 -3.16
CA THR A 84 -2.88 8.64 -2.32
C THR A 84 -4.08 9.11 -3.13
N ARG A 85 -3.84 9.89 -4.21
CA ARG A 85 -4.90 10.31 -5.14
C ARG A 85 -5.53 9.11 -5.84
N MET A 86 -4.72 8.17 -6.32
CA MET A 86 -5.21 6.95 -6.95
C MET A 86 -6.06 6.11 -5.98
N VAL A 87 -5.63 5.94 -4.72
CA VAL A 87 -6.45 5.26 -3.69
C VAL A 87 -7.80 5.96 -3.52
N GLY A 88 -7.82 7.30 -3.50
CA GLY A 88 -9.07 8.08 -3.39
C GLY A 88 -10.03 7.90 -4.58
N GLN A 89 -9.53 7.47 -5.73
CA GLN A 89 -10.32 7.20 -6.95
C GLN A 89 -10.84 5.76 -7.05
N MET A 90 -10.42 4.86 -6.16
CA MET A 90 -10.91 3.47 -6.12
C MET A 90 -12.28 3.34 -5.43
N LYS A 91 -12.90 4.45 -5.02
CA LYS A 91 -14.20 4.52 -4.35
C LYS A 91 -15.35 4.64 -5.33
#